data_AF-A9KF15-F1
#
_entry.id   AF-A9KF15-F1
#
_cell.length_a   1.000
_cell.length_b   1.000
_cell.length_c   1.000
_cell.angle_alpha   90.00
_cell.angle_beta   90.00
_cell.angle_gamma   90.00
#
_symmetry.space_group_name_H-M   'P 1'
#
loop_
_entity.id
_entity.type
_entity.pdbx_description
1 polymer ?
#
loop_
_entity_poly.entity_id
_entity_poly.type
_entity_poly.pdbx_seq_one_letter_code
_entity_poly.pdbx_strand_id
1 'polypeptide(L)'
;MLKKDRMMKRLLFGIFCFLFVNSALANNGICSFTTRLYNYLLSYQCIAQQAPDKPLAARLRYLSVNEAYIHSICNATTNADYCKTNPVFSLRMEAEGLANSLTEKETREICYMLNETKGMVLFYLKPFLDKNCH
;
A
#
# COMPACT_ATOMS: atom_id res chain seq x y z
N MET A 1 -20.75 46.52 1.03
CA MET A 1 -19.74 45.52 1.48
C MET A 1 -20.30 44.11 1.70
N LEU A 2 -21.56 43.93 2.15
CA LEU A 2 -22.16 42.61 2.47
C LEU A 2 -22.23 41.53 1.36
N LYS A 3 -22.19 41.90 0.07
CA LYS A 3 -22.34 40.95 -1.05
C LYS A 3 -21.03 40.19 -1.36
N LYS A 4 -19.87 40.80 -1.10
CA LYS A 4 -18.53 40.23 -1.34
C LYS A 4 -18.19 39.15 -0.30
N ASP A 5 -18.50 39.39 0.98
CA ASP A 5 -18.31 38.39 2.05
C ASP A 5 -19.15 37.13 1.86
N ARG A 6 -20.38 37.27 1.34
CA ARG A 6 -21.28 36.14 1.10
C ARG A 6 -20.80 35.27 -0.07
N MET A 7 -20.20 35.87 -1.10
CA MET A 7 -19.55 35.12 -2.20
C MET A 7 -18.26 34.45 -1.74
N MET A 8 -17.44 35.14 -0.94
CA MET A 8 -16.16 34.60 -0.45
C MET A 8 -16.37 33.39 0.48
N LYS A 9 -17.40 33.43 1.34
CA LYS A 9 -17.81 32.28 2.17
C LYS A 9 -18.31 31.08 1.34
N ARG A 10 -19.05 31.32 0.25
CA ARG A 10 -19.51 30.24 -0.66
C ARG A 10 -18.36 29.61 -1.44
N LEU A 11 -17.38 30.42 -1.85
CA LEU A 11 -16.17 29.95 -2.53
C LEU A 11 -15.32 29.09 -1.58
N LEU A 12 -15.09 29.56 -0.35
CA LEU A 12 -14.35 28.81 0.68
C LEU A 12 -15.06 27.50 1.06
N PHE A 13 -16.39 27.52 1.19
CA PHE A 13 -17.17 26.31 1.46
C PHE A 13 -17.11 25.32 0.29
N GLY A 14 -17.16 25.80 -0.96
CA GLY A 14 -16.99 24.98 -2.16
C GLY A 14 -15.61 24.32 -2.24
N ILE A 15 -14.54 25.06 -1.95
CA ILE A 15 -13.17 24.53 -1.90
C ILE A 15 -13.03 23.49 -0.78
N PHE A 16 -13.58 23.78 0.41
CA PHE A 16 -13.55 22.86 1.55
C PHE A 16 -14.29 21.55 1.26
N CYS A 17 -15.49 21.60 0.66
CA CYS A 17 -16.21 20.41 0.24
C CYS A 17 -15.45 19.63 -0.85
N PHE A 18 -14.84 20.30 -1.83
CA PHE A 18 -14.02 19.63 -2.84
C PHE A 18 -12.82 18.92 -2.23
N LEU A 19 -12.12 19.55 -1.27
CA LEU A 19 -10.98 18.93 -0.59
C LEU A 19 -11.40 17.71 0.26
N PHE A 20 -12.52 17.80 0.98
CA PHE A 20 -13.04 16.70 1.80
C PHE A 20 -13.56 15.51 0.98
N VAL A 21 -14.23 15.77 -0.14
CA VAL A 21 -14.72 14.68 -1.01
C VAL A 21 -13.55 13.94 -1.66
N ASN A 22 -12.50 14.66 -2.07
CA ASN A 22 -11.31 14.03 -2.65
C ASN A 22 -10.50 13.20 -1.64
N SER A 23 -10.38 13.64 -0.38
CA SER A 23 -9.66 12.88 0.65
C SER A 23 -10.40 11.61 1.08
N ALA A 24 -11.73 11.64 1.18
CA ALA A 24 -12.55 10.46 1.46
C ALA A 24 -12.50 9.43 0.32
N LEU A 25 -12.57 9.88 -0.95
CA LEU A 25 -12.47 8.99 -2.11
C LEU A 25 -11.07 8.36 -2.22
N ALA A 26 -10.02 9.13 -1.94
CA ALA A 26 -8.64 8.65 -1.94
C ALA A 26 -8.42 7.59 -0.85
N ASN A 27 -8.94 7.80 0.37
CA ASN A 27 -8.84 6.82 1.45
C ASN A 27 -9.57 5.52 1.13
N ASN A 28 -10.77 5.59 0.54
CA ASN A 28 -11.51 4.39 0.12
C ASN A 28 -10.75 3.58 -0.94
N GLY A 29 -10.06 4.26 -1.87
CA GLY A 29 -9.22 3.62 -2.88
C GLY A 29 -8.02 2.89 -2.26
N ILE A 30 -7.30 3.55 -1.34
CA ILE A 30 -6.14 2.96 -0.65
C ILE A 30 -6.58 1.77 0.20
N CYS A 31 -7.66 1.88 0.96
CA CYS A 31 -8.18 0.78 1.75
C CYS A 31 -8.58 -0.43 0.89
N SER A 32 -9.33 -0.20 -0.20
CA SER A 32 -9.72 -1.27 -1.12
C SER A 32 -8.51 -1.98 -1.74
N PHE A 33 -7.51 -1.22 -2.20
CA PHE A 33 -6.28 -1.78 -2.75
C PHE A 33 -5.52 -2.59 -1.70
N THR A 34 -5.27 -2.00 -0.53
CA THR A 34 -4.46 -2.61 0.53
C THR A 34 -5.11 -3.86 1.10
N THR A 35 -6.43 -3.85 1.31
CA THR A 35 -7.18 -5.04 1.77
C THR A 35 -7.07 -6.18 0.76
N ARG A 36 -7.23 -5.89 -0.53
CA ARG A 36 -7.11 -6.91 -1.59
C ARG A 36 -5.70 -7.49 -1.63
N LEU A 37 -4.66 -6.64 -1.57
CA LEU A 37 -3.28 -7.09 -1.57
C LEU A 37 -2.97 -7.94 -0.32
N TYR A 38 -3.37 -7.48 0.86
CA TYR A 38 -3.18 -8.18 2.12
C TYR A 38 -3.81 -9.57 2.12
N ASN A 39 -5.07 -9.67 1.68
CA ASN A 39 -5.77 -10.95 1.60
C ASN A 39 -5.14 -11.90 0.57
N TYR A 40 -4.67 -11.38 -0.57
CA TYR A 40 -3.94 -12.18 -1.56
C TYR A 40 -2.66 -12.74 -0.94
N LEU A 41 -1.87 -11.89 -0.27
CA LEU A 41 -0.64 -12.33 0.40
C LEU A 41 -0.93 -13.39 1.46
N LEU A 42 -1.97 -13.22 2.29
CA LEU A 42 -2.34 -14.23 3.29
C LEU A 42 -2.69 -15.59 2.68
N SER A 43 -3.39 -15.61 1.54
CA SER A 43 -3.77 -16.85 0.87
C SER A 43 -2.68 -17.41 -0.05
N TYR A 44 -1.64 -16.64 -0.35
CA TYR A 44 -0.57 -17.07 -1.25
C TYR A 44 0.26 -18.21 -0.65
N GLN A 45 0.25 -19.34 -1.35
CA GLN A 45 1.08 -20.51 -1.06
C GLN A 45 2.09 -20.65 -2.19
N CYS A 46 3.39 -20.71 -1.83
CA CYS A 46 4.44 -21.03 -2.78
C CYS A 46 4.55 -22.56 -2.87
N ILE A 47 4.36 -23.11 -4.07
CA ILE A 47 4.40 -24.53 -4.35
C ILE A 47 5.46 -24.74 -5.42
N ALA A 48 6.53 -25.45 -5.08
CA ALA A 48 7.61 -25.72 -6.04
C ALA A 48 7.05 -26.18 -7.40
N GLN A 49 7.51 -25.54 -8.49
CA GLN A 49 7.03 -25.71 -9.87
C GLN A 49 5.73 -24.99 -10.27
N GLN A 50 5.16 -24.13 -9.41
CA GLN A 50 4.05 -23.24 -9.80
C GLN A 50 4.50 -22.20 -10.84
N ALA A 51 3.57 -21.82 -11.72
CA ALA A 51 3.80 -20.75 -12.69
C ALA A 51 3.90 -19.39 -11.97
N PRO A 52 4.69 -18.43 -12.51
CA PRO A 52 4.83 -17.10 -11.92
C PRO A 52 3.49 -16.39 -11.72
N ASP A 53 3.25 -15.84 -10.52
CA ASP A 53 2.06 -15.03 -10.23
C ASP A 53 2.28 -13.57 -10.65
N LYS A 54 2.19 -13.34 -11.96
CA LYS A 54 2.33 -12.01 -12.57
C LYS A 54 1.33 -10.99 -12.01
N PRO A 55 0.05 -11.32 -11.78
CA PRO A 55 -0.90 -10.39 -11.17
C PRO A 55 -0.48 -9.90 -9.77
N LEU A 56 -0.04 -10.80 -8.88
CA LEU A 56 0.42 -10.40 -7.55
C LEU A 56 1.71 -9.58 -7.64
N ALA A 57 2.66 -10.00 -8.49
CA ALA A 57 3.88 -9.25 -8.74
C ALA A 57 3.61 -7.81 -9.22
N ALA A 58 2.65 -7.63 -10.14
CA ALA A 58 2.29 -6.30 -10.64
C ALA A 58 1.69 -5.40 -9.54
N ARG A 59 0.88 -5.95 -8.63
CA ARG A 59 0.33 -5.19 -7.49
C ARG A 59 1.42 -4.74 -6.52
N LEU A 60 2.38 -5.62 -6.26
CA LEU A 60 3.51 -5.32 -5.39
C LEU A 60 4.45 -4.28 -6.00
N ARG A 61 4.73 -4.35 -7.31
CA ARG A 61 5.47 -3.28 -8.02
C ARG A 61 4.71 -1.96 -8.02
N TYR A 62 3.39 -2.00 -8.19
CA TYR A 62 2.59 -0.77 -8.08
C TYR A 62 2.71 -0.15 -6.69
N LEU A 63 2.69 -0.96 -5.63
CA LEU A 63 2.92 -0.49 -4.27
C LEU A 63 4.33 0.10 -4.10
N SER A 64 5.38 -0.59 -4.59
CA SER A 64 6.78 -0.22 -4.36
C SER A 64 7.12 1.17 -4.94
N VAL A 65 6.53 1.53 -6.08
CA VAL A 65 6.80 2.80 -6.79
C VAL A 65 5.83 3.93 -6.46
N ASN A 66 4.73 3.65 -5.74
CA ASN A 66 3.72 4.66 -5.43
C ASN A 66 4.01 5.34 -4.09
N GLU A 67 4.64 6.52 -4.15
CA GLU A 67 4.99 7.32 -2.96
C GLU A 67 3.80 7.63 -2.06
N ALA A 68 2.64 7.97 -2.63
CA ALA A 68 1.46 8.30 -1.85
C ALA A 68 0.97 7.09 -1.03
N TYR A 69 1.04 5.89 -1.60
CA TYR A 69 0.66 4.65 -0.91
C TYR A 69 1.67 4.30 0.17
N ILE A 70 2.96 4.35 -0.16
CA ILE A 70 4.04 4.11 0.82
C ILE A 70 3.89 5.07 2.01
N HIS A 71 3.70 6.38 1.77
CA HIS A 71 3.50 7.35 2.83
C HIS A 71 2.24 7.05 3.66
N SER A 72 1.11 6.75 3.01
CA SER A 72 -0.13 6.44 3.71
C SER A 72 0.01 5.22 4.64
N ILE A 73 0.63 4.14 4.13
CA ILE A 73 0.84 2.91 4.91
C ILE A 73 1.87 3.15 6.02
N CYS A 74 3.04 3.72 5.70
CA CYS A 74 4.11 3.90 6.66
C CYS A 74 3.75 4.86 7.80
N ASN A 75 2.95 5.90 7.55
CA ASN A 75 2.48 6.80 8.60
C ASN A 75 1.55 6.12 9.62
N ALA A 76 0.96 4.97 9.27
CA ALA A 76 0.16 4.17 10.20
C ALA A 76 0.99 3.21 11.06
N THR A 77 2.29 3.04 10.78
CA THR A 77 3.20 2.18 11.55
C THR A 77 3.74 2.90 12.80
N THR A 78 4.37 2.16 13.72
CA THR A 78 5.02 2.74 14.91
C THR A 78 6.31 3.49 14.59
N ASN A 79 6.95 3.18 13.45
CA ASN A 79 8.18 3.84 13.01
C ASN A 79 8.11 4.13 11.50
N ALA A 80 7.48 5.25 11.16
CA ALA A 80 7.24 5.66 9.78
C ALA A 80 8.55 5.87 9.00
N ASP A 81 9.60 6.40 9.64
CA ASP A 81 10.88 6.66 8.98
C ASP A 81 11.58 5.34 8.65
N TYR A 82 11.59 4.37 9.56
CA TYR A 82 12.08 3.03 9.26
C TYR A 82 11.33 2.41 8.07
N CYS A 83 10.00 2.49 8.05
CA CYS A 83 9.19 1.97 6.94
C CYS A 83 9.49 2.62 5.58
N LYS A 84 9.82 3.93 5.57
CA LYS A 84 10.07 4.71 4.34
C LYS A 84 11.52 4.64 3.84
N THR A 85 12.49 4.85 4.73
CA THR A 85 13.86 5.23 4.35
C THR A 85 14.93 4.27 4.82
N ASN A 86 14.58 3.18 5.51
CA ASN A 86 15.57 2.19 5.87
C ASN A 86 16.14 1.52 4.60
N PRO A 87 17.46 1.64 4.35
CA PRO A 87 18.10 1.15 3.12
C PRO A 87 18.27 -0.38 3.11
N VAL A 88 17.93 -1.05 4.21
CA VAL A 88 17.98 -2.51 4.36
C VAL A 88 16.56 -3.09 4.38
N PHE A 89 15.63 -2.43 5.09
CA PHE A 89 14.28 -2.94 5.35
C PHE A 89 13.22 -1.83 5.25
N SER A 90 12.78 -1.50 4.03
CA SER A 90 11.66 -0.57 3.79
C SER A 90 10.51 -1.26 3.06
N LEU A 91 9.28 -0.77 3.23
CA LEU A 91 8.11 -1.33 2.53
C LEU A 91 8.33 -1.37 1.01
N ARG A 92 9.00 -0.35 0.45
CA ARG A 92 9.39 -0.31 -0.95
C ARG A 92 10.24 -1.51 -1.35
N MET A 93 11.33 -1.74 -0.62
CA MET A 93 12.28 -2.79 -0.94
C MET A 93 11.66 -4.17 -0.79
N GLU A 94 10.90 -4.40 0.28
CA GLU A 94 10.22 -5.67 0.52
C GLU A 94 9.18 -5.97 -0.58
N ALA A 95 8.38 -4.96 -0.95
CA ALA A 95 7.39 -5.12 -2.02
C ALA A 95 8.05 -5.41 -3.38
N GLU A 96 9.13 -4.69 -3.71
CA GLU A 96 9.87 -4.91 -4.96
C GLU A 96 10.54 -6.29 -4.99
N GLY A 97 11.22 -6.67 -3.90
CA GLY A 97 11.87 -7.97 -3.75
C GLY A 97 10.86 -9.11 -3.92
N LEU A 98 9.72 -9.02 -3.25
CA LEU A 98 8.65 -10.01 -3.36
C LEU A 98 8.10 -10.09 -4.79
N ALA A 99 7.91 -8.95 -5.45
CA ALA A 99 7.45 -8.92 -6.83
C ALA A 99 8.42 -9.59 -7.80
N ASN A 100 9.73 -9.46 -7.56
CA ASN A 100 10.76 -10.09 -8.37
C ASN A 100 10.76 -11.61 -8.18
N SER A 101 10.67 -12.09 -6.93
CA SER A 101 10.55 -13.53 -6.63
C SER A 101 9.32 -14.17 -7.30
N LEU A 102 8.22 -13.44 -7.41
CA LEU A 102 6.98 -13.90 -8.05
C LEU A 102 7.04 -13.93 -9.58
N THR A 103 8.07 -13.36 -10.20
CA THR A 103 8.28 -13.43 -11.66
C THR A 103 9.19 -14.58 -12.11
N GLU A 104 9.83 -15.25 -11.16
CA GLU A 104 10.71 -16.39 -11.41
C GLU A 104 9.94 -17.71 -11.27
N LYS A 105 10.47 -18.79 -11.86
CA LYS A 105 9.90 -20.13 -11.69
C LYS A 105 10.18 -20.60 -10.26
N GLU A 106 9.15 -21.00 -9.52
CA GLU A 106 9.30 -21.33 -8.10
C GLU A 106 10.22 -22.55 -7.86
N THR A 107 11.35 -22.30 -7.19
CA THR A 107 12.21 -23.31 -6.55
C THR A 107 11.98 -23.34 -5.04
N ARG A 108 12.54 -24.34 -4.35
CA ARG A 108 12.44 -24.42 -2.89
C ARG A 108 13.07 -23.21 -2.20
N GLU A 109 14.19 -22.72 -2.73
CA GLU A 109 14.89 -21.53 -2.24
C GLU A 109 14.06 -20.27 -2.46
N ILE A 110 13.45 -20.13 -3.64
CA ILE A 110 12.54 -19.01 -3.94
C ILE A 110 11.35 -19.01 -2.97
N CYS A 111 10.76 -20.17 -2.70
CA CYS A 111 9.66 -20.25 -1.75
C CYS A 111 10.03 -19.87 -0.31
N TYR A 112 11.27 -20.17 0.11
CA TYR A 112 11.75 -19.72 1.41
C TYR A 112 11.84 -18.20 1.47
N MET A 113 12.53 -17.59 0.50
CA MET A 113 12.68 -16.13 0.40
C MET A 113 11.31 -15.42 0.31
N LEU A 114 10.43 -15.93 -0.54
CA LEU A 114 9.08 -15.39 -0.73
C LEU A 114 8.30 -15.36 0.59
N ASN A 115 8.38 -16.43 1.40
CA ASN A 115 7.67 -16.47 2.68
C ASN A 115 8.21 -15.46 3.69
N GLU A 116 9.54 -15.28 3.77
CA GLU A 116 10.14 -14.26 4.65
C GLU A 116 9.74 -12.84 4.21
N THR A 117 9.96 -12.49 2.94
CA THR A 117 9.64 -11.17 2.40
C THR A 117 8.14 -10.87 2.46
N LYS A 118 7.29 -11.88 2.22
CA LYS A 118 5.83 -11.78 2.41
C LYS A 118 5.46 -11.38 3.83
N GLY A 119 6.11 -11.97 4.84
CA GLY A 119 5.90 -11.63 6.25
C GLY A 119 6.17 -10.15 6.53
N MET A 120 7.24 -9.60 5.97
CA MET A 120 7.61 -8.20 6.13
C MET A 120 6.61 -7.24 5.46
N VAL A 121 6.13 -7.55 4.26
CA VAL A 121 5.09 -6.75 3.60
C VAL A 121 3.81 -6.76 4.46
N LEU A 122 3.37 -7.93 4.92
CA LEU A 122 2.18 -8.07 5.78
C LEU A 122 2.31 -7.26 7.09
N PHE A 123 3.51 -7.24 7.69
CA PHE A 123 3.80 -6.46 8.90
C PHE A 123 3.53 -4.97 8.72
N TYR A 124 3.85 -4.39 7.56
CA TYR A 124 3.58 -2.99 7.26
C TYR A 124 2.11 -2.71 6.89
N LEU A 125 1.46 -3.61 6.14
CA LEU A 125 0.08 -3.40 5.70
C LEU A 125 -0.92 -3.49 6.86
N LYS A 126 -0.70 -4.41 7.81
CA LYS A 126 -1.67 -4.70 8.87
C LYS A 126 -2.01 -3.48 9.75
N PRO A 127 -1.03 -2.73 10.30
CA PRO A 127 -1.34 -1.54 11.10
C PRO A 127 -2.11 -0.47 10.34
N PHE A 128 -1.89 -0.33 9.03
CA PHE A 128 -2.64 0.59 8.20
C PHE A 128 -4.11 0.17 8.11
N LEU A 129 -4.37 -1.10 7.80
CA LEU A 129 -5.72 -1.65 7.70
C LEU A 129 -6.47 -1.54 9.03
N ASP A 130 -5.82 -1.95 10.12
CA ASP A 130 -6.38 -1.95 11.48
C ASP A 130 -6.70 -0.54 12.01
N LYS A 131 -6.18 0.53 11.40
CA LYS A 131 -6.40 1.92 11.86
C LYS A 131 -7.30 2.73 10.93
N ASN A 132 -7.28 2.42 9.63
CA ASN A 132 -7.84 3.31 8.60
C ASN A 132 -8.96 2.68 7.77
N CYS A 133 -9.11 1.35 7.79
CA CYS A 133 -9.92 0.62 6.81
C CYS A 133 -10.97 -0.29 7.47
N HIS A 134 -11.80 0.32 8.33
CA HIS A 134 -12.93 -0.32 9.01
C HIS A 134 -14.24 -0.22 8.23
#